data_AF-A0A5C8K6N9-F1
#
_entry.id   AF-A0A5C8K6N9-F1
#
_cell.length_a   1.000
_cell.length_b   1.000
_cell.length_c   1.000
_cell.angle_alpha   90.00
_cell.angle_beta   90.00
_cell.angle_gamma   90.00
#
_symmetry.space_group_name_H-M   'P 1'
#
loop_
_entity.id
_entity.type
_entity.pdbx_description
1 polymer ?
#
loop_
_entity_poly.entity_id
_entity_poly.type
_entity_poly.pdbx_seq_one_letter_code
_entity_poly.pdbx_strand_id
1 'polypeptide(L)'
;MSTFHDADNPQEVVVEQYINTQTARQPSSEKNLRFIFTRYLDFNATATLYFLLNQQKFLPYFQKEETAHKAKQIISRAAQKAGYQNDTLFFKNMQKLIATSLPDTSNFSALARINFLGGQQNWLCYAEETLTYATNQTEADWMTLNETATYSNYFSKENEVLQTGAEIMARAVEIEKSYDNLLLFAQLLTKAGNDAAAMQAATEAVTVATQTGEDSRLAATFIRKLKKNQQH
;
A
#
# COMPACT_ATOMS: atom_id res chain seq x y z
N MET A 1 -7.63 7.37 30.28
CA MET A 1 -7.07 6.66 29.11
C MET A 1 -6.61 7.72 28.13
N SER A 2 -5.30 7.85 27.97
CA SER A 2 -4.67 8.97 27.24
C SER A 2 -4.79 8.72 25.74
N THR A 3 -5.59 9.51 25.05
CA THR A 3 -5.55 9.63 23.60
C THR A 3 -4.28 10.40 23.25
N PHE A 4 -3.21 9.70 22.87
CA PHE A 4 -2.07 10.33 22.21
C PHE A 4 -2.55 10.82 20.84
N HIS A 5 -3.11 12.03 20.80
CA HIS A 5 -2.94 12.88 19.63
C HIS A 5 -1.47 13.25 19.58
N ASP A 6 -0.85 13.22 18.40
CA ASP A 6 0.47 13.81 18.13
C ASP A 6 0.41 15.35 18.21
N ALA A 7 -0.23 15.88 19.25
CA ALA A 7 -0.34 17.31 19.54
C ALA A 7 1.03 17.99 19.76
N ASP A 8 2.10 17.19 19.88
CA ASP A 8 3.48 17.63 20.06
C ASP A 8 4.32 17.63 18.78
N ASN A 9 3.76 17.29 17.60
CA ASN A 9 4.52 17.41 16.34
C ASN A 9 4.74 18.90 15.99
N PRO A 10 5.98 19.43 16.10
CA PRO A 10 6.21 20.87 15.92
C PRO A 10 5.89 21.35 14.50
N GLN A 11 5.98 20.46 13.50
CA GLN A 11 5.61 20.80 12.13
C GLN A 11 4.09 20.98 11.98
N GLU A 12 3.29 20.16 12.65
CA GLU A 12 1.83 20.28 12.65
C GLU A 12 1.40 21.57 13.33
N VAL A 13 1.98 21.89 14.48
CA VAL A 13 1.70 23.15 15.19
C VAL A 13 2.00 24.36 14.30
N VAL A 14 3.16 24.39 13.64
CA VAL A 14 3.55 25.50 12.75
C VAL A 14 2.62 25.59 11.53
N VAL A 15 2.26 24.46 10.91
CA VAL A 15 1.35 24.45 9.78
C VAL A 15 -0.06 24.88 10.19
N GLU A 16 -0.55 24.42 11.34
CA GLU A 16 -1.86 24.77 11.88
C GLU A 16 -1.92 26.27 12.22
N GLN A 17 -0.89 26.82 12.87
CA GLN A 17 -0.77 28.25 13.10
C GLN A 17 -0.78 29.03 11.79
N TYR A 18 0.01 28.60 10.79
CA TYR A 18 0.03 29.25 9.47
C TYR A 18 -1.34 29.24 8.80
N ILE A 19 -2.04 28.10 8.78
CA ILE A 19 -3.37 27.96 8.18
C ILE A 19 -4.39 28.84 8.91
N ASN A 20 -4.34 28.89 10.24
CA ASN A 20 -5.26 29.69 11.06
C ASN A 20 -5.04 31.20 10.94
N THR A 21 -3.88 31.65 10.42
CA THR A 21 -3.68 33.06 10.05
C THR A 21 -4.34 33.45 8.72
N GLN A 22 -4.85 32.49 7.95
CA GLN A 22 -5.46 32.72 6.64
C GLN A 22 -6.95 33.06 6.75
N THR A 23 -7.43 34.05 6.01
CA THR A 23 -8.86 34.35 5.82
C THR A 23 -9.58 33.22 5.07
N ALA A 24 -10.91 33.10 5.19
CA ALA A 24 -11.71 32.02 4.61
C ALA A 24 -11.54 31.77 3.09
N ARG A 25 -11.01 32.74 2.32
CA ARG A 25 -10.73 32.59 0.88
C ARG A 25 -9.28 32.20 0.56
N GLN A 26 -8.36 32.36 1.49
CA GLN A 26 -6.91 32.18 1.27
C GLN A 26 -6.42 30.72 1.18
N PRO A 27 -7.05 29.70 1.78
CA PRO A 27 -6.60 28.31 1.61
C PRO A 27 -6.54 27.83 0.15
N SER A 28 -7.35 28.43 -0.74
CA SER A 28 -7.37 28.09 -2.17
C SER A 28 -6.38 28.91 -3.02
N SER A 29 -5.56 29.78 -2.40
CA SER A 29 -4.50 30.48 -3.13
C SER A 29 -3.42 29.49 -3.58
N GLU A 30 -2.82 29.70 -4.76
CA GLU A 30 -1.75 28.83 -5.26
C GLU A 30 -0.66 28.59 -4.20
N LYS A 31 -0.20 29.65 -3.54
CA LYS A 31 0.82 29.56 -2.49
C LYS A 31 0.43 28.59 -1.38
N ASN A 32 -0.82 28.66 -0.91
CA ASN A 32 -1.30 27.80 0.17
C ASN A 32 -1.57 26.37 -0.31
N LEU A 33 -2.09 26.19 -1.51
CA LEU A 33 -2.27 24.87 -2.10
C LEU A 33 -0.91 24.16 -2.27
N ARG A 34 0.10 24.87 -2.79
CA ARG A 34 1.46 24.32 -2.88
C ARG A 34 2.06 24.02 -1.51
N PHE A 35 1.88 24.92 -0.55
CA PHE A 35 2.35 24.68 0.82
C PHE A 35 1.72 23.43 1.42
N ILE A 36 0.39 23.30 1.40
CA ILE A 36 -0.35 22.13 1.90
C ILE A 36 0.11 20.85 1.18
N PHE A 37 0.25 20.88 -0.15
CA PHE A 37 0.65 19.71 -0.93
C PHE A 37 2.06 19.21 -0.61
N THR A 38 2.99 20.09 -0.21
CA THR A 38 4.35 19.70 0.14
C THR A 38 4.52 19.18 1.58
N ARG A 39 3.44 19.12 2.37
CA ARG A 39 3.49 18.67 3.77
C ARG A 39 2.89 17.29 3.94
N TYR A 40 3.53 16.45 4.76
CA TYR A 40 3.01 15.15 5.19
C TYR A 40 2.75 15.25 6.68
N LEU A 41 1.48 15.43 7.03
CA LEU A 41 1.00 15.60 8.41
C LEU A 41 0.05 14.45 8.75
N ASP A 42 -0.29 14.33 10.03
CA ASP A 42 -1.29 13.36 10.47
C ASP A 42 -2.64 13.54 9.78
N PHE A 43 -3.42 12.45 9.77
CA PHE A 43 -4.71 12.38 9.07
C PHE A 43 -5.69 13.48 9.50
N ASN A 44 -5.75 13.76 10.81
CA ASN A 44 -6.67 14.72 11.41
C ASN A 44 -6.18 16.17 11.31
N ALA A 45 -4.97 16.41 10.81
CA ALA A 45 -4.46 17.77 10.67
C ALA A 45 -5.33 18.55 9.67
N THR A 46 -5.62 19.82 9.96
CA THR A 46 -6.50 20.67 9.13
C THR A 46 -6.03 20.72 7.68
N ALA A 47 -4.72 20.80 7.44
CA ALA A 47 -4.14 20.81 6.10
C ALA A 47 -4.42 19.51 5.32
N THR A 48 -4.27 18.37 6.00
CA THR A 48 -4.48 17.04 5.42
C THR A 48 -5.95 16.86 5.05
N LEU A 49 -6.85 17.17 5.97
CA LEU A 49 -8.29 17.12 5.72
C LEU A 49 -8.69 18.07 4.59
N TYR A 50 -8.14 19.30 4.56
CA TYR A 50 -8.38 20.23 3.48
C TYR A 50 -7.94 19.66 2.13
N PHE A 51 -6.75 19.06 2.05
CA PHE A 51 -6.24 18.40 0.84
C PHE A 51 -7.18 17.27 0.38
N LEU A 52 -7.49 16.33 1.27
CA LEU A 52 -8.31 15.16 0.96
C LEU A 52 -9.70 15.57 0.44
N LEU A 53 -10.32 16.58 1.06
CA LEU A 53 -11.66 17.07 0.72
C LEU A 53 -11.69 17.97 -0.51
N ASN A 54 -10.55 18.49 -0.97
CA ASN A 54 -10.48 19.50 -2.03
C ASN A 54 -9.49 19.13 -3.16
N GLN A 55 -9.24 17.84 -3.43
CA GLN A 55 -8.24 17.38 -4.40
C GLN A 55 -8.32 18.08 -5.77
N GLN A 56 -9.53 18.38 -6.27
CA GLN A 56 -9.75 19.09 -7.53
C GLN A 56 -9.07 20.47 -7.59
N LYS A 57 -8.93 21.15 -6.44
CA LYS A 57 -8.25 22.46 -6.37
C LYS A 57 -6.74 22.37 -6.56
N PHE A 58 -6.15 21.18 -6.40
CA PHE A 58 -4.71 20.97 -6.52
C PHE A 58 -4.29 20.62 -7.96
N LEU A 59 -5.20 20.11 -8.79
CA LEU A 59 -4.94 19.69 -10.17
C LEU A 59 -4.40 20.77 -11.12
N PRO A 60 -4.67 22.08 -10.94
CA PRO A 60 -4.01 23.11 -11.74
C PRO A 60 -2.50 23.23 -11.50
N TYR A 61 -1.99 22.69 -10.38
CA TYR A 61 -0.61 22.90 -9.94
C TYR A 61 0.20 21.60 -9.80
N PHE A 62 -0.49 20.45 -9.80
CA PHE A 62 0.07 19.12 -9.57
C PHE A 62 -0.59 18.12 -10.51
N GLN A 63 0.15 17.08 -10.89
CA GLN A 63 -0.41 16.04 -11.76
C GLN A 63 -1.52 15.26 -11.03
N LYS A 64 -2.45 14.70 -11.80
CA LYS A 64 -3.56 13.91 -11.25
C LYS A 64 -3.03 12.70 -10.48
N GLU A 65 -2.02 12.05 -11.04
CA GLU A 65 -1.34 10.87 -10.51
C GLU A 65 -0.63 11.19 -9.20
N GLU A 66 0.08 12.32 -9.12
CA GLU A 66 0.73 12.79 -7.88
C GLU A 66 -0.29 13.09 -6.78
N THR A 67 -1.41 13.73 -7.16
CA THR A 67 -2.50 14.05 -6.23
C THR A 67 -3.15 12.78 -5.68
N ALA A 68 -3.47 11.83 -6.56
CA ALA A 68 -4.03 10.54 -6.16
C ALA A 68 -3.05 9.75 -5.28
N HIS A 69 -1.77 9.71 -5.65
CA HIS A 69 -0.73 9.03 -4.89
C HIS A 69 -0.59 9.58 -3.48
N LYS A 70 -0.57 10.91 -3.32
CA LYS A 70 -0.51 11.54 -1.99
C LYS A 70 -1.74 11.19 -1.13
N ALA A 71 -2.94 11.18 -1.72
CA ALA A 71 -4.16 10.79 -1.01
C ALA A 71 -4.09 9.33 -0.53
N LYS A 72 -3.66 8.40 -1.40
CA LYS A 72 -3.42 6.99 -1.05
C LYS A 72 -2.43 6.87 0.11
N GLN A 73 -1.27 7.56 0.03
CA GLN A 73 -0.26 7.53 1.10
C GLN A 73 -0.78 8.01 2.46
N ILE A 74 -1.55 9.10 2.49
CA ILE A 74 -2.14 9.62 3.74
C ILE A 74 -3.06 8.57 4.36
N ILE A 75 -3.96 7.99 3.56
CA ILE A 75 -4.97 7.04 4.03
C ILE A 75 -4.31 5.73 4.49
N SER A 76 -3.40 5.17 3.68
CA SER A 76 -2.68 3.94 4.01
C SER A 76 -1.87 4.07 5.30
N ARG A 77 -1.09 5.14 5.47
CA ARG A 77 -0.29 5.35 6.69
C ARG A 77 -1.16 5.52 7.93
N ALA A 78 -2.22 6.32 7.82
CA ALA A 78 -3.15 6.55 8.92
C ALA A 78 -3.86 5.26 9.35
N ALA A 79 -4.31 4.47 8.38
CA ALA A 79 -4.93 3.18 8.63
C ALA A 79 -3.96 2.18 9.27
N GLN A 80 -2.75 2.08 8.75
CA GLN A 80 -1.71 1.19 9.28
C GLN A 80 -1.33 1.55 10.71
N LYS A 81 -1.14 2.85 11.01
CA LYS A 81 -0.91 3.36 12.37
C LYS A 81 -2.05 2.98 13.31
N ALA A 82 -3.30 3.19 12.88
CA ALA A 82 -4.47 2.80 13.66
C ALA A 82 -4.55 1.29 13.89
N GLY A 83 -4.20 0.47 12.90
CA GLY A 83 -4.13 -0.97 13.02
C GLY A 83 -3.09 -1.40 14.05
N TYR A 84 -1.87 -0.86 13.95
CA TYR A 84 -0.78 -1.11 14.90
C TYR A 84 -1.17 -0.74 16.34
N GLN A 85 -1.89 0.38 16.50
CA GLN A 85 -2.37 0.85 17.81
C GLN A 85 -3.67 0.17 18.27
N ASN A 86 -4.29 -0.67 17.44
CA ASN A 86 -5.64 -1.20 17.63
C ASN A 86 -6.71 -0.10 17.89
N ASP A 87 -6.53 1.09 17.31
CA ASP A 87 -7.46 2.21 17.43
C ASP A 87 -8.64 2.04 16.45
N THR A 88 -9.55 1.14 16.82
CA THR A 88 -10.77 0.85 16.04
C THR A 88 -11.71 2.04 15.94
N LEU A 89 -11.71 2.95 16.93
CA LEU A 89 -12.56 4.14 16.92
C LEU A 89 -12.07 5.15 15.89
N PHE A 90 -10.77 5.45 15.88
CA PHE A 90 -10.16 6.27 14.85
C PHE A 90 -10.40 5.68 13.47
N PHE A 91 -10.16 4.36 13.30
CA PHE A 91 -10.37 3.69 12.02
C PHE A 91 -11.82 3.82 11.52
N LYS A 92 -12.80 3.63 12.41
CA LYS A 92 -14.22 3.81 12.08
C LYS A 92 -14.56 5.24 11.67
N ASN A 93 -13.99 6.23 12.35
CA ASN A 93 -14.20 7.64 12.01
C ASN A 93 -13.56 8.00 10.66
N MET A 94 -12.36 7.48 10.38
CA MET A 94 -11.70 7.62 9.09
C MET A 94 -12.54 7.00 7.96
N GLN A 95 -13.04 5.76 8.13
CA GLN A 95 -13.93 5.11 7.15
C GLN A 95 -15.20 5.92 6.89
N LYS A 96 -15.79 6.52 7.94
CA LYS A 96 -16.94 7.41 7.79
C LYS A 96 -16.60 8.64 6.96
N LEU A 97 -15.45 9.28 7.21
CA LEU A 97 -15.01 10.45 6.43
C LEU A 97 -14.78 10.09 4.96
N ILE A 98 -14.10 8.97 4.70
CA ILE A 98 -13.90 8.45 3.34
C ILE A 98 -15.25 8.30 2.63
N ALA A 99 -16.20 7.64 3.29
CA ALA A 99 -17.53 7.36 2.74
C ALA A 99 -18.35 8.63 2.43
N THR A 100 -18.23 9.67 3.24
CA THR A 100 -19.06 10.87 3.09
C THR A 100 -18.45 11.96 2.23
N SER A 101 -17.14 11.90 1.96
CA SER A 101 -16.43 13.12 1.57
C SER A 101 -15.31 12.96 0.55
N LEU A 102 -14.90 11.73 0.21
CA LEU A 102 -13.92 11.50 -0.84
C LEU A 102 -14.58 11.05 -2.15
N PRO A 103 -14.04 11.44 -3.32
CA PRO A 103 -14.64 11.11 -4.62
C PRO A 103 -14.49 9.64 -5.00
N ASP A 104 -13.44 8.97 -4.51
CA ASP A 104 -13.14 7.56 -4.80
C ASP A 104 -13.30 6.70 -3.54
N THR A 105 -14.53 6.72 -3.01
CA THR A 105 -14.87 6.08 -1.74
C THR A 105 -14.51 4.60 -1.70
N SER A 106 -14.84 3.85 -2.75
CA SER A 106 -14.65 2.39 -2.74
C SER A 106 -13.17 2.03 -2.61
N ASN A 107 -12.31 2.68 -3.40
CA ASN A 107 -10.89 2.38 -3.42
C ASN A 107 -10.22 2.82 -2.12
N PHE A 108 -10.52 4.03 -1.64
CA PHE A 108 -9.97 4.52 -0.38
C PHE A 108 -10.44 3.71 0.83
N SER A 109 -11.70 3.28 0.86
CA SER A 109 -12.21 2.43 1.94
C SER A 109 -11.53 1.06 1.96
N ALA A 110 -11.34 0.45 0.79
CA ALA A 110 -10.63 -0.82 0.66
C ALA A 110 -9.16 -0.69 1.07
N LEU A 111 -8.44 0.31 0.55
CA LEU A 111 -7.04 0.56 0.91
C LEU A 111 -6.88 0.82 2.41
N ALA A 112 -7.77 1.60 3.02
CA ALA A 112 -7.77 1.81 4.45
C ALA A 112 -7.96 0.49 5.21
N ARG A 113 -8.89 -0.39 4.80
CA ARG A 113 -9.12 -1.67 5.46
C ARG A 113 -7.92 -2.61 5.34
N ILE A 114 -7.35 -2.73 4.15
CA ILE A 114 -6.11 -3.47 3.88
C ILE A 114 -5.01 -3.00 4.83
N ASN A 115 -4.72 -1.69 4.84
CA ASN A 115 -3.62 -1.15 5.64
C ASN A 115 -3.87 -1.26 7.15
N PHE A 116 -5.12 -1.14 7.61
CA PHE A 116 -5.47 -1.38 9.01
C PHE A 116 -5.19 -2.84 9.43
N LEU A 117 -5.61 -3.81 8.62
CA LEU A 117 -5.34 -5.24 8.86
C LEU A 117 -3.84 -5.55 8.84
N GLY A 118 -3.10 -4.95 7.90
CA GLY A 118 -1.64 -5.05 7.85
C GLY A 118 -0.97 -4.45 9.10
N GLY A 119 -1.48 -3.32 9.60
CA GLY A 119 -1.03 -2.73 10.87
C GLY A 119 -1.28 -3.64 12.07
N GLN A 120 -2.41 -4.34 12.09
CA GLN A 120 -2.73 -5.37 13.10
C GLN A 120 -1.92 -6.66 12.93
N GLN A 121 -1.15 -6.80 11.85
CA GLN A 121 -0.45 -8.04 11.48
C GLN A 121 -1.42 -9.24 11.32
N ASN A 122 -2.68 -8.96 10.99
CA ASN A 122 -3.67 -10.00 10.71
C ASN A 122 -3.48 -10.46 9.27
N TRP A 123 -2.44 -11.28 9.03
CA TRP A 123 -1.95 -11.58 7.69
C TRP A 123 -2.95 -12.31 6.81
N LEU A 124 -3.79 -13.18 7.37
CA LEU A 124 -4.84 -13.86 6.62
C LEU A 124 -5.89 -12.87 6.11
N CYS A 125 -6.52 -12.12 7.01
CA CYS A 125 -7.53 -11.14 6.60
C CYS A 125 -6.93 -10.04 5.72
N TYR A 126 -5.67 -9.63 5.96
CA TYR A 126 -4.95 -8.67 5.13
C TYR A 126 -4.78 -9.17 3.69
N ALA A 127 -4.40 -10.44 3.51
CA ALA A 127 -4.28 -11.07 2.19
C ALA A 127 -5.66 -11.21 1.52
N GLU A 128 -6.66 -11.73 2.21
CA GLU A 128 -8.02 -11.88 1.66
C GLU A 128 -8.64 -10.55 1.22
N GLU A 129 -8.47 -9.50 2.03
CA GLU A 129 -8.95 -8.17 1.70
C GLU A 129 -8.24 -7.60 0.47
N THR A 130 -6.93 -7.86 0.35
CA THR A 130 -6.14 -7.45 -0.81
C THR A 130 -6.58 -8.18 -2.07
N LEU A 131 -6.87 -9.48 -1.99
CA LEU A 131 -7.36 -10.26 -3.13
C LEU A 131 -8.75 -9.78 -3.59
N THR A 132 -9.62 -9.46 -2.63
CA THR A 132 -10.93 -8.86 -2.91
C THR A 132 -10.77 -7.50 -3.59
N TYR A 133 -9.84 -6.67 -3.11
CA TYR A 133 -9.50 -5.40 -3.74
C TYR A 133 -9.01 -5.61 -5.18
N ALA A 134 -8.04 -6.50 -5.40
CA ALA A 134 -7.49 -6.80 -6.73
C ALA A 134 -8.56 -7.18 -7.77
N THR A 135 -9.62 -7.87 -7.33
CA THR A 135 -10.70 -8.34 -8.20
C THR A 135 -11.68 -7.23 -8.59
N ASN A 136 -11.86 -6.24 -7.72
CA ASN A 136 -12.88 -5.20 -7.88
C ASN A 136 -12.34 -3.89 -8.47
N GLN A 137 -11.02 -3.73 -8.57
CA GLN A 137 -10.40 -2.53 -9.10
C GLN A 137 -10.35 -2.52 -10.63
N THR A 138 -10.67 -1.37 -11.22
CA THR A 138 -10.48 -1.11 -12.65
C THR A 138 -9.08 -0.61 -12.98
N GLU A 139 -8.37 -0.04 -12.00
CA GLU A 139 -7.00 0.43 -12.15
C GLU A 139 -6.00 -0.59 -11.59
N ALA A 140 -4.90 -0.77 -12.33
CA ALA A 140 -3.78 -1.62 -11.95
C ALA A 140 -3.02 -1.04 -10.73
N ASP A 141 -3.16 -1.67 -9.57
CA ASP A 141 -2.42 -1.31 -8.35
C ASP A 141 -1.46 -2.43 -7.91
N TRP A 142 -0.50 -2.74 -8.79
CA TRP A 142 0.48 -3.80 -8.55
C TRP A 142 1.32 -3.58 -7.28
N MET A 143 1.50 -2.32 -6.85
CA MET A 143 2.28 -1.98 -5.65
C MET A 143 1.59 -2.49 -4.38
N THR A 144 0.29 -2.26 -4.22
CA THR A 144 -0.48 -2.80 -3.08
C THR A 144 -0.44 -4.33 -3.08
N LEU A 145 -0.57 -4.96 -4.24
CA LEU A 145 -0.49 -6.42 -4.37
C LEU A 145 0.90 -6.96 -4.00
N ASN A 146 1.97 -6.32 -4.51
CA ASN A 146 3.34 -6.69 -4.23
C ASN A 146 3.68 -6.53 -2.74
N GLU A 147 3.26 -5.44 -2.09
CA GLU A 147 3.49 -5.23 -0.66
C GLU A 147 2.81 -6.33 0.18
N THR A 148 1.54 -6.63 -0.12
CA THR A 148 0.83 -7.71 0.57
C THR A 148 1.52 -9.06 0.37
N ALA A 149 1.89 -9.40 -0.86
CA ALA A 149 2.62 -10.63 -1.18
C ALA A 149 3.97 -10.70 -0.43
N THR A 150 4.67 -9.57 -0.32
CA THR A 150 5.94 -9.47 0.41
C THR A 150 5.75 -9.76 1.89
N TYR A 151 4.74 -9.18 2.54
CA TYR A 151 4.46 -9.46 3.96
C TYR A 151 3.97 -10.89 4.17
N SER A 152 3.10 -11.42 3.31
CA SER A 152 2.71 -12.83 3.35
C SER A 152 3.91 -13.76 3.27
N ASN A 153 4.85 -13.48 2.37
CA ASN A 153 6.08 -14.25 2.23
C ASN A 153 6.99 -14.12 3.46
N TYR A 154 7.17 -12.91 3.99
CA TYR A 154 8.15 -12.66 5.04
C TYR A 154 7.67 -13.08 6.43
N PHE A 155 6.42 -12.79 6.78
CA PHE A 155 5.91 -12.94 8.15
C PHE A 155 5.11 -14.21 8.39
N SER A 156 4.51 -14.82 7.36
CA SER A 156 3.65 -15.98 7.55
C SER A 156 4.35 -17.32 7.36
N LYS A 157 3.88 -18.31 8.13
CA LYS A 157 4.16 -19.75 7.92
C LYS A 157 2.88 -20.54 7.67
N GLU A 158 1.74 -19.88 7.73
CA GLU A 158 0.44 -20.50 7.54
C GLU A 158 0.22 -20.71 6.05
N ASN A 159 -0.08 -21.96 5.67
CA ASN A 159 -0.20 -22.35 4.27
C ASN A 159 -1.27 -21.53 3.53
N GLU A 160 -2.38 -21.23 4.19
CA GLU A 160 -3.47 -20.43 3.61
C GLU A 160 -3.01 -19.01 3.24
N VAL A 161 -2.33 -18.31 4.16
CA VAL A 161 -1.78 -16.97 3.88
C VAL A 161 -0.76 -17.00 2.73
N LEU A 162 0.06 -18.05 2.65
CA LEU A 162 1.06 -18.23 1.61
C LEU A 162 0.41 -18.52 0.24
N GLN A 163 -0.66 -19.32 0.21
CA GLN A 163 -1.45 -19.57 -1.00
C GLN A 163 -2.13 -18.30 -1.49
N THR A 164 -2.84 -17.59 -0.61
CA THR A 164 -3.47 -16.30 -0.96
C THR A 164 -2.43 -15.27 -1.40
N GLY A 165 -1.26 -15.23 -0.74
CA GLY A 165 -0.14 -14.41 -1.15
C GLY A 165 0.37 -14.74 -2.56
N ALA A 166 0.46 -16.04 -2.91
CA ALA A 166 0.84 -16.47 -4.25
C ALA A 166 -0.20 -16.07 -5.30
N GLU A 167 -1.50 -16.16 -5.00
CA GLU A 167 -2.58 -15.70 -5.89
C GLU A 167 -2.51 -14.19 -6.15
N ILE A 168 -2.32 -13.40 -5.08
CA ILE A 168 -2.11 -11.95 -5.18
C ILE A 168 -0.90 -11.64 -6.05
N MET A 169 0.21 -12.38 -5.83
CA MET A 169 1.43 -12.14 -6.58
C MET A 169 1.31 -12.55 -8.06
N ALA A 170 0.54 -13.60 -8.37
CA ALA A 170 0.22 -13.95 -9.75
C ALA A 170 -0.47 -12.78 -10.47
N ARG A 171 -1.45 -12.14 -9.82
CA ARG A 171 -2.10 -10.93 -10.35
C ARG A 171 -1.13 -9.76 -10.52
N ALA A 172 -0.24 -9.54 -9.55
CA ALA A 172 0.77 -8.49 -9.66
C ALA A 172 1.73 -8.72 -10.84
N VAL A 173 2.11 -9.98 -11.12
CA VAL A 173 2.93 -10.35 -12.30
C VAL A 173 2.17 -10.17 -13.61
N GLU A 174 0.85 -10.40 -13.65
CA GLU A 174 0.02 -10.12 -14.83
C GLU A 174 0.01 -8.63 -15.18
N ILE A 175 0.04 -7.77 -14.16
CA ILE A 175 0.04 -6.31 -14.32
C ILE A 175 1.43 -5.78 -14.64
N GLU A 176 2.44 -6.18 -13.85
CA GLU A 176 3.80 -5.69 -13.91
C GLU A 176 4.75 -6.89 -13.83
N LYS A 177 5.16 -7.41 -15.00
CA LYS A 177 6.09 -8.54 -15.07
C LYS A 177 7.54 -8.04 -14.95
N SER A 178 8.07 -8.08 -13.73
CA SER A 178 9.46 -7.76 -13.42
C SER A 178 10.20 -8.97 -12.82
N TYR A 179 11.54 -8.91 -12.83
CA TYR A 179 12.38 -9.91 -12.18
C TYR A 179 12.02 -10.09 -10.71
N ASP A 180 11.92 -9.00 -9.96
CA ASP A 180 11.61 -9.01 -8.53
C ASP A 180 10.23 -9.61 -8.25
N ASN A 181 9.22 -9.27 -9.06
CA ASN A 181 7.88 -9.80 -8.93
C ASN A 181 7.84 -11.31 -9.18
N LEU A 182 8.49 -11.79 -10.24
CA LEU A 182 8.58 -13.22 -10.55
C LEU A 182 9.36 -14.00 -9.48
N LEU A 183 10.43 -13.42 -8.94
CA LEU A 183 11.20 -14.06 -7.88
C LEU A 183 10.40 -14.16 -6.58
N LEU A 184 9.68 -13.11 -6.19
CA LEU A 184 8.78 -13.15 -5.03
C LEU A 184 7.66 -14.18 -5.22
N PHE A 185 7.08 -14.25 -6.43
CA PHE A 185 6.07 -15.24 -6.77
C PHE A 185 6.60 -16.67 -6.60
N ALA A 186 7.79 -16.95 -7.11
CA ALA A 186 8.45 -18.25 -6.96
C ALA A 186 8.68 -18.62 -5.48
N GLN A 187 9.09 -17.66 -4.65
CA GLN A 187 9.30 -17.88 -3.22
C GLN A 187 8.00 -18.24 -2.49
N LEU A 188 6.92 -17.52 -2.77
CA LEU A 188 5.59 -17.81 -2.21
C LEU A 188 5.10 -19.20 -2.62
N LEU A 189 5.20 -19.54 -3.90
CA LEU A 189 4.80 -20.85 -4.43
C LEU A 189 5.53 -21.99 -3.72
N THR A 190 6.85 -21.89 -3.54
CA THR A 190 7.62 -22.89 -2.79
C THR A 190 7.18 -23.00 -1.33
N LYS A 191 6.98 -21.88 -0.65
CA LYS A 191 6.51 -21.89 0.75
C LYS A 191 5.10 -22.48 0.89
N ALA A 192 4.26 -22.31 -0.13
CA ALA A 192 2.94 -22.92 -0.24
C ALA A 192 2.97 -24.39 -0.74
N GLY A 193 4.16 -24.98 -0.92
CA GLY A 193 4.33 -26.38 -1.34
C GLY A 193 4.19 -26.65 -2.84
N ASN A 194 4.14 -25.62 -3.69
CA ASN A 194 4.00 -25.74 -5.14
C ASN A 194 5.35 -25.54 -5.87
N ASP A 195 6.29 -26.47 -5.68
CA ASP A 195 7.65 -26.37 -6.21
C ASP A 195 7.72 -26.43 -7.75
N ALA A 196 6.77 -27.09 -8.40
CA ALA A 196 6.72 -27.16 -9.86
C ALA A 196 6.42 -25.78 -10.46
N ALA A 197 5.40 -25.08 -9.95
CA ALA A 197 5.10 -23.72 -10.38
C ALA A 197 6.21 -22.73 -9.96
N ALA A 198 6.79 -22.92 -8.75
CA ALA A 198 7.90 -22.09 -8.29
C ALA A 198 9.12 -22.18 -9.23
N MET A 199 9.44 -23.39 -9.72
CA MET A 199 10.51 -23.59 -10.69
C MET A 199 10.26 -22.82 -11.99
N GLN A 200 9.01 -22.82 -12.48
CA GLN A 200 8.63 -22.10 -13.69
C GLN A 200 8.80 -20.59 -13.49
N ALA A 201 8.23 -20.03 -12.42
CA ALA A 201 8.32 -18.60 -12.11
C ALA A 201 9.78 -18.14 -11.91
N ALA A 202 10.61 -18.93 -11.21
CA ALA A 202 12.03 -18.60 -11.01
C ALA A 202 12.83 -18.65 -12.32
N THR A 203 12.50 -19.58 -13.23
CA THR A 203 13.13 -19.67 -14.55
C THR A 203 12.73 -18.48 -15.43
N GLU A 204 11.47 -18.07 -15.34
CA GLU A 204 11.00 -16.85 -16.01
C GLU A 204 11.69 -15.61 -15.45
N ALA A 205 11.90 -15.53 -14.13
CA ALA A 205 12.66 -14.43 -13.52
C ALA A 205 14.07 -14.31 -14.11
N VAL A 206 14.81 -15.41 -14.24
CA VAL A 206 16.14 -15.42 -14.90
C VAL A 206 16.05 -14.91 -16.35
N THR A 207 15.01 -15.31 -17.07
CA THR A 207 14.78 -14.89 -18.46
C THR A 207 14.55 -13.38 -18.54
N VAL A 208 13.66 -12.83 -17.71
CA VAL A 208 13.38 -11.39 -17.64
C VAL A 208 14.64 -10.62 -17.28
N ALA A 209 15.36 -11.04 -16.22
CA ALA A 209 16.59 -10.37 -15.82
C ALA A 209 17.66 -10.36 -16.94
N THR A 210 17.77 -11.44 -17.72
CA THR A 210 18.68 -11.48 -18.86
C THR A 210 18.27 -10.49 -19.96
N GLN A 211 16.97 -10.33 -20.20
CA GLN A 211 16.44 -9.40 -21.20
C GLN A 211 16.57 -7.93 -20.77
N THR A 212 16.43 -7.64 -19.48
CA THR A 212 16.49 -6.29 -18.91
C THR A 212 17.89 -5.88 -18.44
N GLY A 213 18.86 -6.80 -18.43
CA GLY A 213 20.22 -6.56 -17.96
C GLY A 213 20.36 -6.55 -16.43
N GLU A 214 19.38 -7.08 -15.72
CA GLU A 214 19.38 -7.22 -14.26
C GLU A 214 20.17 -8.47 -13.78
N ASP A 215 20.55 -8.48 -12.51
CA ASP A 215 21.31 -9.58 -11.90
C ASP A 215 20.43 -10.75 -11.48
N SER A 216 20.51 -11.85 -12.22
CA SER A 216 19.70 -13.07 -12.00
C SER A 216 20.28 -14.06 -10.97
N ARG A 217 21.38 -13.73 -10.27
CA ARG A 217 22.08 -14.67 -9.36
C ARG A 217 21.20 -15.24 -8.25
N LEU A 218 20.26 -14.45 -7.71
CA LEU A 218 19.35 -14.92 -6.66
C LEU A 218 18.38 -15.96 -7.20
N ALA A 219 17.73 -15.70 -8.34
CA ALA A 219 16.84 -16.66 -8.98
C ALA A 219 17.58 -17.95 -9.41
N ALA A 220 18.77 -17.84 -9.99
CA ALA A 220 19.58 -19.01 -10.34
C ALA A 220 19.98 -19.84 -9.11
N THR A 221 20.25 -19.19 -7.98
CA THR A 221 20.52 -19.87 -6.71
C THR A 221 19.26 -20.53 -6.14
N PHE A 222 18.12 -19.87 -6.26
CA PHE A 222 16.82 -20.43 -5.86
C PHE A 222 16.47 -21.69 -6.66
N ILE A 223 16.59 -21.67 -7.99
CA ILE A 223 16.40 -22.84 -8.87
C ILE A 223 17.28 -24.02 -8.44
N ARG A 224 18.55 -23.77 -8.12
CA ARG A 224 19.48 -24.83 -7.65
C ARG A 224 19.02 -25.45 -6.33
N LYS A 225 18.44 -24.66 -5.42
CA LYS A 225 17.87 -25.18 -4.16
C LYS A 225 16.66 -26.08 -4.43
N LEU A 226 15.72 -25.64 -5.28
CA LEU A 226 14.55 -26.44 -5.64
C LEU A 226 14.91 -27.80 -6.25
N LYS A 227 15.87 -27.83 -7.19
CA LYS A 227 16.32 -29.08 -7.80
C LYS A 227 16.90 -30.08 -6.80
N LYS A 228 17.58 -29.60 -5.74
CA LYS A 228 18.11 -30.47 -4.68
C LYS A 228 16.99 -31.06 -3.82
N ASN A 229 15.96 -30.28 -3.51
CA ASN A 229 14.84 -30.74 -2.70
C ASN A 229 14.01 -31.82 -3.40
N GLN A 230 13.96 -31.81 -4.74
CA GLN A 230 13.23 -32.82 -5.55
C GLN A 230 13.96 -34.17 -5.67
N GLN A 231 15.20 -34.27 -5.21
CA GLN A 231 16.01 -35.50 -5.29
C GLN A 231 15.95 -36.35 -4.00
N HIS A 232 15.18 -35.91 -3.01
CA HIS A 232 14.96 -36.57 -1.72
C HIS A 232 13.47 -36.86 -1.53
#